data_AF-N9KUC1-F1
#
_entry.id   AF-N9KUC1-F1
#
_cell.length_a   1.000
_cell.length_b   1.000
_cell.length_c   1.000
_cell.angle_alpha   90.00
_cell.angle_beta   90.00
_cell.angle_gamma   90.00
#
_symmetry.space_group_name_H-M   'P 1'
#
loop_
_entity.id
_entity.type
_entity.pdbx_description
1 polymer ?
#
loop_
_entity_poly.entity_id
_entity_poly.type
_entity_poly.pdbx_seq_one_letter_code
_entity_poly.pdbx_strand_id
1 'polypeptide(L)'
;MKYIISLIAVFSLFISAFSHAALLNILPESVEAEAWTILDSQSGQVIAEHNADVQRAPASLTKMMVAYIALKEIEAGKLDKNEVLTATSVVKNVMWDESQMYLKEGDLITVDQLLAGLIIMSANDAALTLAEKISGSVPQFVERMNQEAKALGMQHSNFQNPAGITMPEHYSTAADLARLSMAVVNETPDYLYYSKQPSFTYNQHFHRATNRVLQVDPSVDGLKTGFTRAAGYNLALTANRVTADFEMPKRRLIVVVLGTKSATKRAEISHKLMNLAYTYTRNEVAIKDQQLLAELPVIKSTLKMFKVQTKQPQIITTSLYDQSYSIDLNQFDQAHQRVMLNTGDGALKSIEPLQETQTHINVEMKASELIAPLASMMPLATIQIYQNNQLIRTIQIEDHVEIEEANPLQKFFSWLQGLFSFFSDSTPGVKLYPLDQ
;
A
#
# COMPACT_ATOMS: atom_id res chain seq x y z
N MET A 1 -21.70 15.95 -43.84
CA MET A 1 -20.63 14.92 -43.78
C MET A 1 -19.27 15.47 -43.29
N LYS A 2 -19.25 16.45 -42.38
CA LYS A 2 -18.02 16.98 -41.73
C LYS A 2 -18.06 16.98 -40.19
N TYR A 3 -19.17 16.52 -39.60
CA TYR A 3 -19.38 16.48 -38.14
C TYR A 3 -19.25 15.06 -37.54
N ILE A 4 -19.02 14.04 -38.36
CA ILE A 4 -18.90 12.63 -37.89
C ILE A 4 -17.42 12.23 -37.71
N ILE A 5 -16.48 12.97 -38.30
CA ILE A 5 -15.03 12.68 -38.18
C ILE A 5 -14.42 13.29 -36.91
N SER A 6 -15.08 14.28 -36.29
CA SER A 6 -14.60 14.91 -35.04
C SER A 6 -14.99 14.14 -33.77
N LEU A 7 -15.85 13.11 -33.86
CA LEU A 7 -16.30 12.34 -32.70
C LEU A 7 -15.39 11.13 -32.39
N ILE A 8 -14.49 10.75 -33.31
CA ILE A 8 -13.59 9.61 -33.14
C ILE A 8 -12.18 10.04 -32.68
N ALA A 9 -11.83 11.33 -32.80
CA ALA A 9 -10.51 11.85 -32.41
C ALA A 9 -10.42 12.41 -30.96
N VAL A 10 -11.52 12.40 -30.19
CA VAL A 10 -11.56 12.94 -28.82
C VAL A 10 -11.64 11.82 -27.75
N PHE A 11 -11.74 10.55 -28.16
CA PHE A 11 -11.80 9.40 -27.23
C PHE A 11 -10.49 8.59 -27.16
N SER A 12 -9.34 9.23 -27.42
CA SER A 12 -8.02 8.59 -27.38
C SER A 12 -7.02 9.27 -26.44
N LEU A 13 -7.51 10.03 -25.45
CA LEU A 13 -6.69 10.61 -24.39
C LEU A 13 -7.21 10.11 -23.03
N PHE A 14 -6.31 9.52 -22.26
CA PHE A 14 -6.47 8.92 -20.93
C PHE A 14 -6.89 7.44 -20.85
N ILE A 15 -6.12 6.58 -21.53
CA ILE A 15 -5.68 5.33 -20.88
C ILE A 15 -4.16 5.33 -20.91
N SER A 16 -3.55 6.16 -20.07
CA SER A 16 -2.21 5.86 -19.58
C SER A 16 -2.37 4.70 -18.61
N ALA A 17 -2.45 3.47 -19.14
CA ALA A 17 -2.17 2.29 -18.36
C ALA A 17 -0.69 2.40 -17.97
N PHE A 18 -0.43 3.03 -16.83
CA PHE A 18 0.87 2.92 -16.17
C PHE A 18 1.00 1.46 -15.73
N SER A 19 1.45 0.62 -16.66
CA SER A 19 1.98 -0.70 -16.35
C SER A 19 3.17 -0.44 -15.42
N HIS A 20 2.96 -0.57 -14.12
CA HIS A 20 4.08 -0.65 -13.19
C HIS A 20 4.86 -1.90 -13.59
N ALA A 21 6.11 -1.72 -14.04
CA ALA A 21 6.97 -2.86 -14.28
C ALA A 21 7.18 -3.57 -12.94
N ALA A 22 6.75 -4.82 -12.84
CA ALA A 22 6.99 -5.64 -11.66
C ALA A 22 8.51 -5.79 -11.46
N LEU A 23 8.98 -5.55 -10.23
CA LEU A 23 10.39 -5.72 -9.86
C LEU A 23 10.84 -7.17 -9.96
N LEU A 24 9.93 -8.11 -9.67
CA LEU A 24 10.14 -9.55 -9.83
C LEU A 24 9.19 -10.12 -10.88
N ASN A 25 9.75 -10.70 -11.95
CA ASN A 25 8.99 -11.42 -12.97
C ASN A 25 8.73 -12.86 -12.50
N ILE A 26 7.65 -13.06 -11.74
CA ILE A 26 7.23 -14.38 -11.25
C ILE A 26 6.28 -15.01 -12.28
N LEU A 27 6.53 -16.27 -12.66
CA LEU A 27 5.66 -17.02 -13.58
C LEU A 27 4.28 -17.22 -12.92
N PRO A 28 3.19 -16.63 -13.43
CA PRO A 28 1.91 -16.71 -12.73
C PRO A 28 1.37 -18.12 -12.53
N GLU A 29 1.60 -19.00 -13.50
CA GLU A 29 1.17 -20.41 -13.45
C GLU A 29 1.86 -21.20 -12.33
N SER A 30 3.02 -20.74 -11.85
CA SER A 30 3.71 -21.36 -10.70
C SER A 30 3.09 -21.00 -9.36
N VAL A 31 2.19 -20.03 -9.31
CA VAL A 31 1.52 -19.57 -8.11
C VAL A 31 0.11 -20.16 -8.09
N GLU A 32 -0.14 -21.15 -7.23
CA GLU A 32 -1.44 -21.83 -7.12
C GLU A 32 -2.52 -20.97 -6.42
N ALA A 33 -2.81 -19.80 -7.00
CA ALA A 33 -3.77 -18.81 -6.57
C ALA A 33 -4.39 -18.10 -7.77
N GLU A 34 -5.57 -17.55 -7.59
CA GLU A 34 -6.33 -16.92 -8.68
C GLU A 34 -5.91 -15.47 -8.93
N ALA A 35 -5.55 -14.78 -7.85
CA ALA A 35 -5.00 -13.42 -7.85
C ALA A 35 -4.07 -13.22 -6.67
N TRP A 36 -3.01 -12.43 -6.84
CA TRP A 36 -2.07 -12.10 -5.77
C TRP A 36 -1.30 -10.81 -6.04
N THR A 37 -0.78 -10.19 -4.99
CA THR A 37 0.13 -9.04 -5.06
C THR A 37 1.09 -9.04 -3.87
N ILE A 38 2.29 -8.51 -4.09
CA ILE A 38 3.32 -8.26 -3.08
C ILE A 38 3.58 -6.76 -3.04
N LEU A 39 3.44 -6.15 -1.87
CA LEU A 39 3.58 -4.72 -1.65
C LEU A 39 4.63 -4.47 -0.57
N ASP A 40 5.51 -3.51 -0.81
CA ASP A 40 6.39 -2.94 0.22
C ASP A 40 5.69 -1.79 0.93
N SER A 41 5.50 -1.88 2.25
CA SER A 41 4.69 -0.90 2.97
C SER A 41 5.43 0.42 3.24
N GLN A 42 6.76 0.46 3.06
CA GLN A 42 7.57 1.67 3.28
C GLN A 42 7.70 2.49 2.00
N SER A 43 7.97 1.84 0.86
CA SER A 43 8.02 2.54 -0.43
C SER A 43 6.63 2.70 -1.06
N GLY A 44 5.66 1.87 -0.66
CA GLY A 44 4.35 1.77 -1.30
C GLY A 44 4.43 1.21 -2.72
N GLN A 45 5.52 0.54 -3.10
CA GLN A 45 5.66 -0.08 -4.42
C GLN A 45 5.13 -1.51 -4.43
N VAL A 46 4.43 -1.85 -5.51
CA VAL A 46 4.15 -3.25 -5.85
C VAL A 46 5.44 -3.88 -6.36
N ILE A 47 5.84 -4.99 -5.74
CA ILE A 47 7.02 -5.78 -6.11
C ILE A 47 6.68 -6.72 -7.27
N ALA A 48 5.57 -7.44 -7.15
CA ALA A 48 5.07 -8.35 -8.16
C ALA A 48 3.59 -8.62 -7.93
N GLU A 49 2.86 -8.90 -9.00
CA GLU A 49 1.43 -9.18 -8.92
C GLU A 49 0.91 -9.97 -10.11
N HIS A 50 -0.25 -10.59 -9.93
CA HIS A 50 -0.98 -11.27 -11.00
C HIS A 50 -2.48 -11.18 -10.75
N ASN A 51 -3.24 -10.78 -11.77
CA ASN A 51 -4.68 -10.57 -11.68
C ASN A 51 -5.08 -9.66 -10.50
N ALA A 52 -4.22 -8.72 -10.11
CA ALA A 52 -4.38 -8.01 -8.85
C ALA A 52 -5.58 -7.06 -8.82
N ASP A 53 -6.06 -6.61 -9.99
CA ASP A 53 -7.28 -5.82 -10.16
C ASP A 53 -8.52 -6.66 -10.52
N VAL A 54 -8.41 -7.99 -10.56
CA VAL A 54 -9.57 -8.86 -10.83
C VAL A 54 -10.45 -8.93 -9.59
N GLN A 55 -11.72 -8.57 -9.74
CA GLN A 55 -12.72 -8.60 -8.68
C GLN A 55 -12.98 -10.04 -8.22
N ARG A 56 -12.92 -10.25 -6.91
CA ARG A 56 -13.20 -11.53 -6.25
C ARG A 56 -13.92 -11.28 -4.93
N ALA A 57 -14.65 -12.29 -4.44
CA ALA A 57 -15.23 -12.23 -3.11
C ALA A 57 -14.11 -12.12 -2.04
N PRO A 58 -14.12 -11.10 -1.17
CA PRO A 58 -13.06 -10.89 -0.18
C PRO A 58 -13.10 -11.92 0.96
N ALA A 59 -14.27 -12.53 1.22
CA ALA A 59 -14.52 -13.33 2.41
C ALA A 59 -14.15 -12.53 3.68
N SER A 60 -13.70 -13.19 4.75
CA SER A 60 -13.33 -12.53 6.01
C SER A 60 -12.16 -11.53 5.93
N LEU A 61 -11.51 -11.32 4.78
CA LEU A 61 -10.61 -10.18 4.61
C LEU A 61 -11.34 -8.85 4.77
N THR A 62 -12.65 -8.82 4.52
CA THR A 62 -13.55 -7.69 4.81
C THR A 62 -13.41 -7.17 6.25
N LYS A 63 -13.11 -8.05 7.22
CA LYS A 63 -12.97 -7.67 8.63
C LYS A 63 -11.75 -6.78 8.90
N MET A 64 -10.78 -6.71 7.98
CA MET A 64 -9.72 -5.70 8.07
C MET A 64 -10.30 -4.29 7.99
N MET A 65 -11.33 -4.05 7.17
CA MET A 65 -12.01 -2.75 7.08
C MET A 65 -12.79 -2.45 8.36
N VAL A 66 -13.47 -3.45 8.94
CA VAL A 66 -14.17 -3.31 10.23
C VAL A 66 -13.18 -2.91 11.33
N ALA A 67 -12.06 -3.62 11.42
CA ALA A 67 -11.02 -3.36 12.42
C ALA A 67 -10.34 -1.99 12.20
N TYR A 68 -10.03 -1.64 10.94
CA TYR A 68 -9.48 -0.33 10.58
C TYR A 68 -10.38 0.80 11.09
N ILE A 69 -11.67 0.77 10.76
CA ILE A 69 -12.63 1.78 11.22
C ILE A 69 -12.71 1.83 12.75
N ALA A 70 -12.84 0.68 13.41
CA ALA A 70 -12.93 0.62 14.87
C ALA A 70 -11.67 1.20 15.56
N LEU A 71 -10.48 0.89 15.04
CA LEU A 71 -9.22 1.40 15.58
C LEU A 71 -9.04 2.90 15.29
N LYS A 72 -9.50 3.41 14.14
CA LYS A 72 -9.54 4.86 13.86
C LYS A 72 -10.50 5.61 14.80
N GLU A 73 -11.64 5.01 15.15
CA GLU A 73 -12.57 5.59 16.14
C GLU A 73 -11.96 5.61 17.55
N ILE A 74 -11.17 4.60 17.91
CA ILE A 74 -10.41 4.56 19.16
C ILE A 74 -9.34 5.65 19.18
N GLU A 75 -8.55 5.76 18.12
CA GLU A 75 -7.52 6.81 17.97
C GLU A 75 -8.14 8.22 18.05
N ALA A 76 -9.33 8.41 17.47
CA ALA A 76 -10.07 9.66 17.52
C ALA A 76 -10.79 9.93 18.86
N GLY A 77 -10.70 9.02 19.83
CA GLY A 77 -11.35 9.15 21.15
C GLY A 77 -12.88 9.02 21.12
N LYS A 78 -13.45 8.46 20.05
CA LYS A 78 -14.90 8.27 19.87
C LYS A 78 -15.39 6.89 20.32
N LEU A 79 -14.48 5.94 20.42
CA LEU A 79 -14.72 4.60 20.95
C LEU A 79 -13.66 4.29 22.01
N ASP A 80 -14.06 3.84 23.20
CA ASP A 80 -13.10 3.39 24.21
C ASP A 80 -12.91 1.88 24.08
N LYS A 81 -11.65 1.46 23.97
CA LYS A 81 -11.24 0.06 23.92
C LYS A 81 -11.73 -0.75 25.14
N ASN A 82 -11.87 -0.11 26.30
CA ASN A 82 -12.35 -0.72 27.54
C ASN A 82 -13.86 -0.57 27.75
N GLU A 83 -14.58 0.11 26.83
CA GLU A 83 -16.03 0.25 26.92
C GLU A 83 -16.70 -1.13 26.93
N VAL A 84 -17.59 -1.34 27.90
CA VAL A 84 -18.42 -2.55 27.98
C VAL A 84 -19.70 -2.30 27.21
N LEU A 85 -19.92 -3.09 26.17
CA LEU A 85 -21.12 -3.09 25.37
C LEU A 85 -22.07 -4.21 25.83
N THR A 86 -23.37 -3.97 25.68
CA THR A 86 -24.37 -5.04 25.74
C THR A 86 -24.66 -5.50 24.32
N ALA A 87 -24.40 -6.78 24.02
CA ALA A 87 -24.70 -7.35 22.72
C ALA A 87 -26.21 -7.26 22.45
N THR A 88 -26.59 -6.73 21.28
CA THR A 88 -28.00 -6.53 20.91
C THR A 88 -28.53 -7.74 20.14
N SER A 89 -29.78 -7.67 19.67
CA SER A 89 -30.35 -8.67 18.77
C SER A 89 -29.58 -8.86 17.44
N VAL A 90 -28.66 -7.97 17.05
CA VAL A 90 -27.90 -8.08 15.80
C VAL A 90 -27.07 -9.38 15.71
N VAL A 91 -26.62 -9.91 16.85
CA VAL A 91 -25.84 -11.15 16.91
C VAL A 91 -26.65 -12.37 16.47
N LYS A 92 -27.99 -12.30 16.51
CA LYS A 92 -28.89 -13.37 16.04
C LYS A 92 -28.89 -13.54 14.52
N ASN A 93 -28.32 -12.58 13.77
CA ASN A 93 -28.17 -12.68 12.32
C ASN A 93 -27.00 -13.59 11.90
N VAL A 94 -26.19 -14.07 12.86
CA VAL A 94 -25.07 -14.97 12.59
C VAL A 94 -25.55 -16.41 12.62
N MET A 95 -25.29 -17.16 11.55
CA MET A 95 -25.69 -18.56 11.45
C MET A 95 -24.81 -19.45 12.34
N TRP A 96 -25.35 -20.59 12.79
CA TRP A 96 -24.67 -21.50 13.73
C TRP A 96 -23.35 -22.09 13.19
N ASP A 97 -23.18 -22.18 11.88
CA ASP A 97 -22.00 -22.70 11.19
C ASP A 97 -20.99 -21.60 10.78
N GLU A 98 -21.31 -20.34 11.06
CA GLU A 98 -20.40 -19.21 10.86
C GLU A 98 -19.40 -19.05 12.01
N SER A 99 -18.21 -18.52 11.70
CA SER A 99 -17.20 -18.18 12.72
C SER A 99 -17.75 -17.09 13.64
N GLN A 100 -17.78 -17.36 14.95
CA GLN A 100 -18.40 -16.48 15.93
C GLN A 100 -17.80 -16.69 17.34
N MET A 101 -18.00 -15.71 18.22
CA MET A 101 -17.70 -15.81 19.65
C MET A 101 -18.84 -16.49 20.45
N TYR A 102 -19.98 -16.73 19.79
CA TYR A 102 -21.22 -17.25 20.37
C TYR A 102 -21.89 -16.27 21.34
N LEU A 103 -21.81 -14.97 21.02
CA LEU A 103 -22.49 -13.94 21.79
C LEU A 103 -24.00 -14.13 21.75
N LYS A 104 -24.66 -13.90 22.88
CA LYS A 104 -26.10 -13.84 23.01
C LYS A 104 -26.54 -12.40 23.26
N GLU A 105 -27.75 -12.07 22.83
CA GLU A 105 -28.37 -10.80 23.19
C GLU A 105 -28.40 -10.65 24.72
N GLY A 106 -27.90 -9.52 25.21
CA GLY A 106 -27.75 -9.22 26.64
C GLY A 106 -26.36 -9.54 27.21
N ASP A 107 -25.48 -10.25 26.49
CA ASP A 107 -24.12 -10.50 26.95
C ASP A 107 -23.32 -9.19 27.08
N LEU A 108 -22.49 -9.09 28.12
CA LEU A 108 -21.57 -7.98 28.34
C LEU A 108 -20.20 -8.30 27.74
N ILE A 109 -19.70 -7.43 26.87
CA ILE A 109 -18.47 -7.64 26.10
C ILE A 109 -17.72 -6.33 25.91
N THR A 110 -16.40 -6.33 26.10
CA THR A 110 -15.59 -5.12 25.84
C THR A 110 -15.27 -4.95 24.36
N VAL A 111 -15.01 -3.71 23.94
CA VAL A 111 -14.50 -3.41 22.59
C VAL A 111 -13.18 -4.16 22.31
N ASP A 112 -12.27 -4.25 23.27
CA ASP A 112 -11.03 -5.05 23.16
C ASP A 112 -11.31 -6.53 22.87
N GLN A 113 -12.27 -7.14 23.58
CA GLN A 113 -12.64 -8.53 23.35
C GLN A 113 -13.30 -8.73 21.98
N LEU A 114 -14.13 -7.78 21.54
CA LEU A 114 -14.71 -7.78 20.20
C LEU A 114 -13.62 -7.68 19.11
N LEU A 115 -12.63 -6.80 19.28
CA LEU A 115 -11.48 -6.70 18.36
C LEU A 115 -10.66 -7.99 18.33
N ALA A 116 -10.39 -8.58 19.49
CA ALA A 116 -9.68 -9.86 19.58
C ALA A 116 -10.45 -10.99 18.88
N GLY A 117 -11.76 -11.10 19.10
CA GLY A 117 -12.61 -12.07 18.40
C GLY A 117 -12.70 -11.82 16.89
N LEU A 118 -12.86 -10.56 16.47
CA LEU A 118 -12.91 -10.15 15.08
C LEU A 118 -11.63 -10.55 14.32
N ILE A 119 -10.46 -10.28 14.91
CA ILE A 119 -9.16 -10.44 14.25
C ILE A 119 -8.66 -11.89 14.35
N ILE A 120 -8.72 -12.49 15.54
CA ILE A 120 -8.13 -13.81 15.84
C ILE A 120 -9.09 -14.94 15.47
N MET A 121 -10.36 -14.82 15.86
CA MET A 121 -11.40 -15.82 15.59
C MET A 121 -12.11 -15.63 14.26
N SER A 122 -11.94 -14.45 13.64
CA SER A 122 -12.74 -14.07 12.47
C SER A 122 -14.24 -14.03 12.78
N ALA A 123 -14.61 -13.66 14.01
CA ALA A 123 -15.98 -13.73 14.52
C ALA A 123 -16.93 -12.74 13.83
N ASN A 124 -18.07 -13.24 13.34
CA ASN A 124 -19.08 -12.47 12.61
C ASN A 124 -19.98 -11.66 13.55
N ASP A 125 -20.32 -12.22 14.71
CA ASP A 125 -21.06 -11.54 15.79
C ASP A 125 -20.27 -10.34 16.31
N ALA A 126 -18.95 -10.46 16.44
CA ALA A 126 -18.08 -9.34 16.76
C ALA A 126 -18.11 -8.24 15.67
N ALA A 127 -18.08 -8.63 14.40
CA ALA A 127 -18.14 -7.69 13.27
C ALA A 127 -19.45 -6.90 13.24
N LEU A 128 -20.59 -7.58 13.45
CA LEU A 128 -21.90 -6.94 13.49
C LEU A 128 -22.08 -6.04 14.72
N THR A 129 -21.60 -6.47 15.89
CA THR A 129 -21.68 -5.69 17.14
C THR A 129 -20.87 -4.40 17.04
N LEU A 130 -19.63 -4.48 16.53
CA LEU A 130 -18.81 -3.29 16.29
C LEU A 130 -19.45 -2.36 15.24
N ALA A 131 -19.99 -2.93 14.17
CA ALA A 131 -20.65 -2.16 13.12
C ALA A 131 -21.85 -1.36 13.65
N GLU A 132 -22.73 -2.01 14.41
CA GLU A 132 -23.89 -1.35 15.03
C GLU A 132 -23.46 -0.29 16.06
N LYS A 133 -22.47 -0.59 16.90
CA LYS A 133 -21.96 0.38 17.89
C LYS A 133 -21.41 1.65 17.24
N ILE A 134 -20.62 1.50 16.16
CA ILE A 134 -19.90 2.62 15.55
C ILE A 134 -20.81 3.50 14.70
N SER A 135 -21.73 2.90 13.94
CA SER A 135 -22.54 3.63 12.96
C SER A 135 -24.03 3.67 13.30
N GLY A 136 -24.44 3.11 14.44
CA GLY A 136 -25.84 3.03 14.88
C GLY A 136 -26.63 1.89 14.23
N SER A 137 -26.22 1.43 13.04
CA SER A 137 -26.80 0.27 12.35
C SER A 137 -25.82 -0.37 11.37
N VAL A 138 -26.02 -1.64 11.05
CA VAL A 138 -25.19 -2.37 10.08
C VAL A 138 -25.23 -1.75 8.67
N PRO A 139 -26.39 -1.33 8.12
CA PRO A 139 -26.43 -0.66 6.81
C PRO A 139 -25.61 0.64 6.76
N GLN A 140 -25.72 1.49 7.79
CA GLN A 140 -24.92 2.72 7.88
C GLN A 140 -23.43 2.42 8.02
N PHE A 141 -23.07 1.33 8.70
CA PHE A 141 -21.68 0.89 8.76
C PHE A 141 -21.17 0.43 7.40
N VAL A 142 -21.98 -0.28 6.61
CA VAL A 142 -21.60 -0.70 5.24
C VAL A 142 -21.39 0.51 4.32
N GLU A 143 -22.25 1.53 4.41
CA GLU A 143 -22.03 2.81 3.71
C GLU A 143 -20.68 3.43 4.11
N ARG A 144 -20.37 3.46 5.40
CA ARG A 144 -19.09 3.92 5.92
C ARG A 144 -17.92 3.09 5.40
N MET A 145 -18.01 1.76 5.41
CA MET A 145 -16.96 0.89 4.86
C MET A 145 -16.60 1.25 3.41
N ASN A 146 -17.60 1.57 2.59
CA ASN A 146 -17.37 1.96 1.20
C ASN A 146 -16.85 3.39 1.04
N GLN A 147 -17.21 4.31 1.94
CA GLN A 147 -16.60 5.65 2.01
C GLN A 147 -15.12 5.56 2.35
N GLU A 148 -14.76 4.73 3.34
CA GLU A 148 -13.37 4.50 3.76
C GLU A 148 -12.59 3.78 2.65
N ALA A 149 -13.19 2.78 1.98
CA ALA A 149 -12.59 2.13 0.82
C ALA A 149 -12.23 3.16 -0.27
N LYS A 150 -13.15 4.08 -0.59
CA LYS A 150 -12.90 5.15 -1.55
C LYS A 150 -11.80 6.11 -1.09
N ALA A 151 -11.77 6.48 0.20
CA ALA A 151 -10.74 7.34 0.78
C ALA A 151 -9.34 6.70 0.70
N LEU A 152 -9.26 5.38 0.88
CA LEU A 152 -8.03 4.60 0.72
C LEU A 152 -7.66 4.31 -0.75
N GLY A 153 -8.45 4.79 -1.71
CA GLY A 153 -8.21 4.55 -3.13
C GLY A 153 -8.51 3.12 -3.59
N MET A 154 -9.36 2.39 -2.87
CA MET A 154 -9.81 1.03 -3.22
C MET A 154 -10.92 1.10 -4.30
N GLN A 155 -10.51 1.38 -5.54
CA GLN A 155 -11.44 1.70 -6.65
C GLN A 155 -12.24 0.50 -7.17
N HIS A 156 -11.83 -0.72 -6.83
CA HIS A 156 -12.41 -1.97 -7.28
C HIS A 156 -12.94 -2.81 -6.09
N SER A 157 -13.37 -2.14 -5.03
CA SER A 157 -14.00 -2.76 -3.85
C SER A 157 -15.42 -2.27 -3.63
N ASN A 158 -16.29 -3.17 -3.20
CA ASN A 158 -17.63 -2.88 -2.71
C ASN A 158 -18.00 -3.85 -1.58
N PHE A 159 -18.20 -3.31 -0.39
CA PHE A 159 -18.61 -4.06 0.79
C PHE A 159 -20.15 -4.06 0.91
N GLN A 160 -20.72 -5.21 1.29
CA GLN A 160 -22.17 -5.40 1.43
C GLN A 160 -22.56 -5.84 2.86
N ASN A 161 -21.58 -6.32 3.62
CA ASN A 161 -21.74 -6.70 5.02
C ASN A 161 -20.37 -6.64 5.71
N PRO A 162 -20.33 -6.45 7.05
CA PRO A 162 -19.07 -6.39 7.80
C PRO A 162 -18.44 -7.78 8.03
N ALA A 163 -19.23 -8.85 7.93
CA ALA A 163 -18.79 -10.21 8.20
C ALA A 163 -17.95 -10.82 7.06
N GLY A 164 -18.05 -10.32 5.83
CA GLY A 164 -17.43 -10.94 4.67
C GLY A 164 -18.19 -12.16 4.13
N ILE A 165 -19.48 -12.30 4.47
CA ILE A 165 -20.35 -13.32 3.89
C ILE A 165 -20.54 -13.02 2.40
N THR A 166 -20.55 -14.06 1.57
CA THR A 166 -20.74 -13.89 0.12
C THR A 166 -22.13 -13.36 -0.17
N MET A 167 -22.19 -12.22 -0.84
CA MET A 167 -23.42 -11.57 -1.31
C MET A 167 -23.20 -11.02 -2.73
N PRO A 168 -24.26 -10.82 -3.52
CA PRO A 168 -24.17 -10.07 -4.77
C PRO A 168 -23.51 -8.72 -4.52
N GLU A 169 -22.69 -8.25 -5.46
CA GLU A 169 -21.94 -6.99 -5.35
C GLU A 169 -20.98 -6.90 -4.14
N HIS A 170 -20.68 -8.01 -3.45
CA HIS A 170 -19.65 -8.05 -2.41
C HIS A 170 -18.30 -8.49 -2.97
N TYR A 171 -17.47 -7.54 -3.39
CA TYR A 171 -16.22 -7.83 -4.07
C TYR A 171 -15.08 -6.90 -3.62
N SER A 172 -13.85 -7.35 -3.89
CA SER A 172 -12.62 -6.57 -3.76
C SER A 172 -11.58 -7.14 -4.72
N THR A 173 -10.40 -6.54 -4.78
CA THR A 173 -9.27 -7.07 -5.56
C THR A 173 -8.06 -7.31 -4.66
N ALA A 174 -7.02 -8.00 -5.16
CA ALA A 174 -5.80 -8.21 -4.40
C ALA A 174 -5.07 -6.87 -4.16
N ALA A 175 -5.07 -5.98 -5.15
CA ALA A 175 -4.50 -4.63 -5.06
C ALA A 175 -5.20 -3.79 -3.99
N ASP A 176 -6.54 -3.76 -3.97
CA ASP A 176 -7.29 -2.99 -2.99
C ASP A 176 -7.14 -3.54 -1.58
N LEU A 177 -7.09 -4.87 -1.43
CA LEU A 177 -6.83 -5.49 -0.13
C LEU A 177 -5.40 -5.27 0.35
N ALA A 178 -4.43 -5.09 -0.55
CA ALA A 178 -3.07 -4.70 -0.20
C ALA A 178 -3.01 -3.24 0.26
N ARG A 179 -3.76 -2.33 -0.38
CA ARG A 179 -3.92 -0.94 0.10
C ARG A 179 -4.53 -0.89 1.49
N LEU A 180 -5.62 -1.63 1.72
CA LEU A 180 -6.23 -1.75 3.05
C LEU A 180 -5.23 -2.34 4.06
N SER A 181 -4.49 -3.38 3.68
CA SER A 181 -3.46 -3.98 4.54
C SER A 181 -2.38 -2.97 4.91
N MET A 182 -1.96 -2.12 3.97
CA MET A 182 -0.97 -1.06 4.19
C MET A 182 -1.50 0.01 5.15
N ALA A 183 -2.73 0.47 4.95
CA ALA A 183 -3.39 1.41 5.86
C ALA A 183 -3.50 0.81 7.27
N VAL A 184 -3.88 -0.47 7.38
CA VAL A 184 -3.99 -1.16 8.67
C VAL A 184 -2.65 -1.17 9.41
N VAL A 185 -1.54 -1.52 8.75
CA VAL A 185 -0.23 -1.62 9.42
C VAL A 185 0.41 -0.26 9.71
N ASN A 186 0.14 0.75 8.88
CA ASN A 186 0.77 2.07 9.00
C ASN A 186 -0.03 3.02 9.89
N GLU A 187 -1.37 3.00 9.80
CA GLU A 187 -2.25 3.95 10.47
C GLU A 187 -2.93 3.37 11.71
N THR A 188 -3.10 2.05 11.79
CA THR A 188 -3.71 1.38 12.94
C THR A 188 -2.85 0.23 13.48
N PRO A 189 -1.57 0.47 13.85
CA PRO A 189 -0.62 -0.59 14.21
C PRO A 189 -1.06 -1.43 15.42
N ASP A 190 -1.99 -0.96 16.24
CA ASP A 190 -2.65 -1.73 17.29
C ASP A 190 -3.35 -3.00 16.77
N TYR A 191 -3.71 -3.06 15.48
CA TYR A 191 -4.18 -4.30 14.84
C TYR A 191 -3.19 -5.45 15.04
N LEU A 192 -1.89 -5.16 14.93
CA LEU A 192 -0.80 -6.14 15.03
C LEU A 192 -0.67 -6.73 16.43
N TYR A 193 -1.17 -6.05 17.47
CA TYR A 193 -1.26 -6.63 18.81
C TYR A 193 -2.13 -7.89 18.81
N TYR A 194 -3.23 -7.89 18.06
CA TYR A 194 -4.16 -9.01 17.96
C TYR A 194 -3.73 -10.02 16.89
N SER A 195 -3.36 -9.56 15.69
CA SER A 195 -3.12 -10.47 14.56
C SER A 195 -1.88 -11.36 14.69
N LYS A 196 -0.95 -11.01 15.59
CA LYS A 196 0.20 -11.85 15.94
C LYS A 196 -0.11 -12.91 17.00
N GLN A 197 -1.26 -12.84 17.66
CA GLN A 197 -1.59 -13.78 18.73
C GLN A 197 -1.85 -15.18 18.14
N PRO A 198 -1.23 -16.24 18.68
CA PRO A 198 -1.39 -17.59 18.14
C PRO A 198 -2.77 -18.21 18.49
N SER A 199 -3.46 -17.65 19.47
CA SER A 199 -4.77 -18.11 19.93
C SER A 199 -5.48 -17.05 20.76
N PHE A 200 -6.78 -17.23 20.94
CA PHE A 200 -7.62 -16.43 21.82
C PHE A 200 -8.65 -17.34 22.50
N THR A 201 -9.00 -17.04 23.75
CA THR A 201 -10.04 -17.73 24.50
C THR A 201 -11.07 -16.73 24.99
N TYR A 202 -12.33 -16.95 24.64
CA TYR A 202 -13.45 -16.18 25.17
C TYR A 202 -14.52 -17.13 25.70
N ASN A 203 -15.01 -16.89 26.92
CA ASN A 203 -16.03 -17.70 27.57
C ASN A 203 -15.82 -19.24 27.44
N GLN A 204 -14.59 -19.70 27.73
CA GLN A 204 -14.15 -21.10 27.61
C GLN A 204 -14.04 -21.65 26.17
N HIS A 205 -14.37 -20.85 25.15
CA HIS A 205 -14.14 -21.20 23.75
C HIS A 205 -12.71 -20.82 23.34
N PHE A 206 -11.83 -21.82 23.28
CA PHE A 206 -10.47 -21.67 22.77
C PHE A 206 -10.47 -21.71 21.24
N HIS A 207 -9.75 -20.77 20.62
CA HIS A 207 -9.60 -20.68 19.19
C HIS A 207 -8.13 -20.45 18.81
N ARG A 208 -7.61 -21.25 17.88
CA ARG A 208 -6.27 -21.05 17.31
C ARG A 208 -6.34 -20.08 16.15
N ALA A 209 -5.34 -19.19 16.03
CA ALA A 209 -5.23 -18.31 14.89
C ALA A 209 -5.24 -19.09 13.57
N THR A 210 -6.00 -18.59 12.61
CA THR A 210 -6.21 -19.24 11.31
C THR A 210 -5.04 -19.01 10.34
N ASN A 211 -4.19 -18.03 10.62
CA ASN A 211 -2.94 -17.80 9.90
C ASN A 211 -1.89 -18.81 10.37
N ARG A 212 -1.66 -19.84 9.56
CA ARG A 212 -0.70 -20.90 9.87
C ARG A 212 0.76 -20.45 9.79
N VAL A 213 1.04 -19.34 9.09
CA VAL A 213 2.42 -18.86 8.91
C VAL A 213 3.02 -18.36 10.22
N LEU A 214 2.19 -17.90 11.16
CA LEU A 214 2.60 -17.53 12.53
C LEU A 214 3.35 -18.66 13.27
N GLN A 215 3.14 -19.91 12.89
CA GLN A 215 3.77 -21.07 13.55
C GLN A 215 5.16 -21.41 13.00
N VAL A 216 5.50 -20.90 11.81
CA VAL A 216 6.72 -21.28 11.08
C VAL A 216 7.65 -20.10 10.82
N ASP A 217 7.15 -18.86 10.89
CA ASP A 217 7.93 -17.65 10.71
C ASP A 217 7.63 -16.64 11.84
N PRO A 218 8.57 -16.43 12.79
CA PRO A 218 8.37 -15.51 13.91
C PRO A 218 8.39 -14.02 13.50
N SER A 219 8.77 -13.70 12.26
CA SER A 219 8.70 -12.33 11.74
C SER A 219 7.31 -11.95 11.22
N VAL A 220 6.43 -12.93 11.03
CA VAL A 220 5.03 -12.71 10.64
C VAL A 220 4.23 -12.27 11.84
N ASP A 221 3.46 -11.20 11.68
CA ASP A 221 2.62 -10.61 12.71
C ASP A 221 1.18 -10.31 12.24
N GLY A 222 0.78 -10.81 11.07
CA GLY A 222 -0.58 -10.64 10.57
C GLY A 222 -0.82 -11.16 9.14
N LEU A 223 -1.91 -10.80 8.47
CA LEU A 223 -2.99 -9.92 8.93
C LEU A 223 -4.31 -10.66 9.09
N LYS A 224 -4.81 -11.31 8.03
CA LYS A 224 -6.15 -11.87 8.04
C LYS A 224 -6.34 -12.97 7.01
N THR A 225 -6.98 -14.06 7.42
CA THR A 225 -7.46 -15.10 6.50
C THR A 225 -8.93 -14.88 6.12
N GLY A 226 -9.34 -15.46 4.99
CA GLY A 226 -10.73 -15.56 4.58
C GLY A 226 -11.02 -16.87 3.86
N PHE A 227 -12.25 -17.36 3.97
CA PHE A 227 -12.77 -18.45 3.16
C PHE A 227 -14.28 -18.34 3.02
N THR A 228 -14.76 -18.46 1.80
CA THR A 228 -16.11 -18.90 1.46
C THR A 228 -16.01 -19.82 0.25
N ARG A 229 -17.06 -20.58 -0.06
CA ARG A 229 -17.05 -21.44 -1.26
C ARG A 229 -16.81 -20.62 -2.54
N ALA A 230 -17.34 -19.40 -2.63
CA ALA A 230 -17.17 -18.53 -3.78
C ALA A 230 -15.79 -17.85 -3.83
N ALA A 231 -15.23 -17.48 -2.68
CA ALA A 231 -13.95 -16.79 -2.61
C ALA A 231 -12.74 -17.72 -2.81
N GLY A 232 -12.87 -19.00 -2.43
CA GLY A 232 -11.73 -19.87 -2.19
C GLY A 232 -11.00 -19.49 -0.89
N TYR A 233 -9.79 -19.98 -0.71
CA TYR A 233 -9.00 -19.71 0.50
C TYR A 233 -8.06 -18.52 0.28
N ASN A 234 -8.30 -17.46 1.06
CA ASN A 234 -7.60 -16.18 0.95
C ASN A 234 -6.73 -15.89 2.18
N LEU A 235 -5.65 -15.12 1.99
CA LEU A 235 -4.76 -14.63 3.04
C LEU A 235 -4.15 -13.28 2.65
N ALA A 236 -4.26 -12.29 3.54
CA ALA A 236 -3.38 -11.13 3.61
C ALA A 236 -2.35 -11.41 4.72
N LEU A 237 -1.09 -11.49 4.34
CA LEU A 237 0.05 -11.81 5.20
C LEU A 237 0.93 -10.55 5.32
N THR A 238 1.45 -10.27 6.51
CA THR A 238 2.49 -9.26 6.69
C THR A 238 3.58 -9.79 7.61
N ALA A 239 4.80 -9.36 7.36
CA ALA A 239 5.96 -9.63 8.19
C ALA A 239 6.79 -8.36 8.30
N ASN A 240 7.56 -8.27 9.38
CA ASN A 240 8.52 -7.19 9.61
C ASN A 240 9.87 -7.78 10.00
N ARG A 241 10.86 -7.68 9.11
CA ARG A 241 12.17 -8.31 9.27
C ARG A 241 13.26 -7.27 9.42
N VAL A 242 14.29 -7.61 10.18
CA VAL A 242 15.52 -6.83 10.23
C VAL A 242 16.21 -6.91 8.86
N THR A 243 16.80 -5.81 8.42
CA THR A 243 17.58 -5.77 7.17
C THR A 243 19.07 -5.57 7.46
N ALA A 244 19.91 -5.77 6.45
CA ALA A 244 21.33 -5.43 6.51
C ALA A 244 21.60 -3.92 6.29
N ASP A 245 20.56 -3.14 5.98
CA ASP A 245 20.64 -1.70 5.79
C ASP A 245 20.51 -1.00 7.16
N PHE A 246 21.56 -0.26 7.55
CA PHE A 246 21.59 0.47 8.82
C PHE A 246 20.67 1.69 8.84
N GLU A 247 20.39 2.31 7.69
CA GLU A 247 19.45 3.42 7.55
C GLU A 247 18.00 2.92 7.60
N MET A 248 17.77 1.67 7.17
CA MET A 248 16.46 1.01 7.20
C MET A 248 16.54 -0.33 7.93
N PRO A 249 16.72 -0.33 9.27
CA PRO A 249 17.01 -1.53 10.05
C PRO A 249 15.87 -2.54 10.06
N LYS A 250 14.67 -2.15 9.61
CA LYS A 250 13.50 -3.00 9.48
C LYS A 250 12.78 -2.75 8.18
N ARG A 251 12.21 -3.81 7.63
CA ARG A 251 11.39 -3.76 6.42
C ARG A 251 10.13 -4.56 6.58
N ARG A 252 8.99 -3.95 6.23
CA ARG A 252 7.67 -4.57 6.28
C ARG A 252 7.13 -4.81 4.87
N LEU A 253 6.78 -6.06 4.62
CA LEU A 253 6.13 -6.49 3.39
C LEU A 253 4.70 -6.96 3.65
N ILE A 254 3.87 -6.84 2.63
CA ILE A 254 2.48 -7.30 2.58
C ILE A 254 2.33 -8.20 1.37
N VAL A 255 1.72 -9.36 1.59
CA VAL A 255 1.38 -10.32 0.53
C VAL A 255 -0.10 -10.64 0.61
N VAL A 256 -0.85 -10.38 -0.45
CA VAL A 256 -2.26 -10.75 -0.56
C VAL A 256 -2.39 -11.88 -1.58
N VAL A 257 -3.01 -12.99 -1.18
CA VAL A 257 -3.26 -14.16 -2.03
C VAL A 257 -4.74 -14.52 -1.94
N LEU A 258 -5.40 -14.63 -3.09
CA LEU A 258 -6.83 -14.89 -3.22
C LEU A 258 -7.08 -16.19 -4.00
N GLY A 259 -8.10 -16.95 -3.58
CA GLY A 259 -8.64 -18.05 -4.38
C GLY A 259 -7.81 -19.33 -4.41
N THR A 260 -6.96 -19.60 -3.41
CA THR A 260 -6.26 -20.90 -3.38
C THR A 260 -7.22 -22.05 -3.06
N LYS A 261 -6.82 -23.28 -3.40
CA LYS A 261 -7.65 -24.50 -3.24
C LYS A 261 -7.75 -25.01 -1.79
N SER A 262 -6.88 -24.57 -0.88
CA SER A 262 -6.90 -25.03 0.52
C SER A 262 -6.28 -24.05 1.50
N ALA A 263 -6.63 -24.19 2.77
CA ALA A 263 -6.03 -23.41 3.86
C ALA A 263 -4.52 -23.65 4.02
N THR A 264 -4.02 -24.84 3.65
CA THR A 264 -2.58 -25.12 3.60
C THR A 264 -1.93 -24.36 2.45
N LYS A 265 -2.53 -24.39 1.25
CA LYS A 265 -1.95 -23.79 0.06
C LYS A 265 -1.87 -22.26 0.14
N ARG A 266 -2.89 -21.57 0.69
CA ARG A 266 -2.76 -20.10 0.94
C ARG A 266 -1.56 -19.78 1.81
N ALA A 267 -1.31 -20.57 2.86
CA ALA A 267 -0.21 -20.30 3.79
C ALA A 267 1.15 -20.58 3.15
N GLU A 268 1.27 -21.70 2.42
CA GLU A 268 2.47 -22.06 1.67
C GLU A 268 2.83 -20.97 0.63
N ILE A 269 1.87 -20.60 -0.22
CA ILE A 269 2.11 -19.63 -1.30
C ILE A 269 2.40 -18.24 -0.75
N SER A 270 1.63 -17.74 0.21
CA SER A 270 1.90 -16.44 0.82
C SER A 270 3.28 -16.40 1.48
N HIS A 271 3.71 -17.48 2.15
CA HIS A 271 5.03 -17.56 2.76
C HIS A 271 6.15 -17.64 1.71
N LYS A 272 5.98 -18.40 0.62
CA LYS A 272 6.93 -18.45 -0.50
C LYS A 272 7.12 -17.08 -1.15
N LEU A 273 6.03 -16.39 -1.48
CA LEU A 273 6.08 -15.04 -2.06
C LEU A 273 6.73 -14.03 -1.10
N MET A 274 6.40 -14.07 0.18
CA MET A 274 7.00 -13.23 1.22
C MET A 274 8.52 -13.44 1.29
N ASN A 275 8.96 -14.69 1.36
CA ASN A 275 10.37 -15.06 1.40
C ASN A 275 11.13 -14.63 0.15
N LEU A 276 10.59 -14.94 -1.03
CA LEU A 276 11.16 -14.52 -2.30
C LEU A 276 11.36 -13.01 -2.35
N ALA A 277 10.35 -12.24 -1.95
CA ALA A 277 10.42 -10.78 -1.95
C ALA A 277 11.48 -10.25 -0.98
N TYR A 278 11.59 -10.80 0.23
CA TYR A 278 12.67 -10.42 1.15
C TYR A 278 14.06 -10.77 0.62
N THR A 279 14.21 -11.88 -0.07
CA THR A 279 15.50 -12.35 -0.59
C THR A 279 15.97 -11.55 -1.80
N TYR A 280 15.06 -11.25 -2.74
CA TYR A 280 15.41 -10.68 -4.06
C TYR A 280 14.97 -9.23 -4.26
N THR A 281 14.60 -8.53 -3.19
CA THR A 281 14.40 -7.08 -3.26
C THR A 281 14.93 -6.42 -2.01
N ARG A 282 15.22 -5.12 -2.10
CA ARG A 282 15.58 -4.30 -0.93
C ARG A 282 14.97 -2.91 -1.07
N ASN A 283 14.94 -2.18 0.05
CA ASN A 283 14.63 -0.76 0.03
C ASN A 283 15.93 0.05 -0.03
N GLU A 284 15.87 1.19 -0.70
CA GLU A 284 16.97 2.14 -0.85
C GLU A 284 16.42 3.57 -0.68
N VAL A 285 17.22 4.46 -0.07
CA VAL A 285 16.92 5.89 -0.04
C VAL A 285 17.35 6.49 -1.38
N ALA A 286 16.42 6.63 -2.32
CA ALA A 286 16.70 7.22 -3.63
C ALA A 286 17.00 8.72 -3.53
N ILE A 287 16.34 9.41 -2.60
CA ILE A 287 16.49 10.84 -2.39
C ILE A 287 16.43 11.11 -0.90
N LYS A 288 17.42 11.84 -0.39
CA LYS A 288 17.52 12.20 1.03
C LYS A 288 16.44 13.20 1.43
N ASP A 289 16.25 13.35 2.73
CA ASP A 289 15.44 14.44 3.27
C ASP A 289 16.06 15.79 2.89
N GLN A 290 15.22 16.80 2.60
CA GLN A 290 15.64 18.16 2.26
C GLN A 290 16.66 18.24 1.11
N GLN A 291 16.68 17.24 0.24
CA GLN A 291 17.57 17.22 -0.91
C GLN A 291 17.14 18.31 -1.88
N LEU A 292 18.03 19.26 -2.14
CA LEU A 292 17.81 20.30 -3.14
C LEU A 292 17.86 19.66 -4.53
N LEU A 293 16.76 19.76 -5.27
CA LEU A 293 16.60 19.20 -6.62
C LEU A 293 16.82 20.26 -7.68
N ALA A 294 16.22 21.43 -7.47
CA ALA A 294 16.30 22.55 -8.40
C ALA A 294 16.13 23.90 -7.71
N GLU A 295 16.55 24.96 -8.38
CA GLU A 295 16.14 26.32 -8.09
C GLU A 295 15.41 26.91 -9.31
N LEU A 296 14.19 27.37 -9.10
CA LEU A 296 13.36 28.04 -10.10
C LEU A 296 13.50 29.56 -9.99
N PRO A 297 13.75 30.29 -11.09
CA PRO A 297 13.72 31.74 -11.06
C PRO A 297 12.33 32.27 -10.70
N VAL A 298 12.30 33.36 -9.95
CA VAL A 298 11.08 34.02 -9.50
C VAL A 298 11.00 35.43 -10.08
N ILE A 299 9.95 35.70 -10.84
CA ILE A 299 9.71 36.97 -11.51
C ILE A 299 8.75 37.82 -10.68
N LYS A 300 8.95 39.15 -10.71
CA LYS A 300 8.17 40.16 -9.97
C LYS A 300 8.22 40.08 -8.44
N SER A 301 9.09 39.26 -7.85
CA SER A 301 9.30 39.19 -6.40
C SER A 301 10.65 39.76 -5.96
N THR A 302 10.79 40.03 -4.66
CA THR A 302 12.09 40.20 -4.01
C THR A 302 12.82 38.87 -3.85
N LEU A 303 12.08 37.76 -3.73
CA LEU A 303 12.62 36.41 -3.86
C LEU A 303 13.10 36.23 -5.31
N LYS A 304 14.37 35.84 -5.50
CA LYS A 304 14.95 35.65 -6.84
C LYS A 304 14.89 34.21 -7.32
N MET A 305 15.03 33.26 -6.40
CA MET A 305 15.00 31.82 -6.68
C MET A 305 14.12 31.12 -5.65
N PHE A 306 13.30 30.19 -6.10
CA PHE A 306 12.52 29.29 -5.27
C PHE A 306 13.17 27.91 -5.27
N LYS A 307 13.40 27.35 -4.08
CA LYS A 307 14.06 26.04 -3.93
C LYS A 307 13.03 24.93 -4.04
N VAL A 308 13.29 23.98 -4.93
CA VAL A 308 12.53 22.74 -5.06
C VAL A 308 13.31 21.66 -4.35
N GLN A 309 12.77 21.16 -3.24
CA GLN A 309 13.41 20.16 -2.38
C GLN A 309 12.41 19.11 -1.93
N THR A 310 12.91 17.92 -1.57
CA THR A 310 12.08 16.90 -0.91
C THR A 310 11.76 17.32 0.53
N LYS A 311 10.57 16.94 1.02
CA LYS A 311 10.15 17.19 2.41
C LYS A 311 10.45 16.03 3.35
N GLN A 312 10.67 14.85 2.79
CA GLN A 312 10.97 13.59 3.47
C GLN A 312 11.82 12.72 2.54
N PRO A 313 12.61 11.77 3.10
CA PRO A 313 13.33 10.79 2.31
C PRO A 313 12.38 10.04 1.36
N GLN A 314 12.82 9.85 0.12
CA GLN A 314 12.09 9.06 -0.85
C GLN A 314 12.68 7.66 -0.89
N ILE A 315 11.96 6.72 -0.30
CA ILE A 315 12.34 5.30 -0.27
C ILE A 315 11.81 4.63 -1.54
N ILE A 316 12.67 3.87 -2.20
CA ILE A 316 12.30 2.98 -3.31
C ILE A 316 12.55 1.53 -2.94
N THR A 317 11.83 0.62 -3.59
CA THR A 317 12.15 -0.80 -3.62
C THR A 317 12.81 -1.15 -4.95
N THR A 318 13.93 -1.86 -4.88
CA THR A 318 14.74 -2.30 -6.03
C THR A 318 14.82 -3.82 -6.09
N SER A 319 15.01 -4.35 -7.30
CA SER A 319 15.23 -5.77 -7.53
C SER A 319 16.70 -6.14 -7.31
N LEU A 320 16.93 -7.27 -6.66
CA LEU A 320 18.23 -7.96 -6.55
C LEU A 320 18.30 -9.16 -7.50
N TYR A 321 17.38 -9.23 -8.47
CA TYR A 321 17.30 -10.28 -9.48
C TYR A 321 17.45 -9.64 -10.88
N ASP A 322 18.54 -9.96 -11.58
CA ASP A 322 18.91 -9.41 -12.88
C ASP A 322 18.76 -10.40 -14.05
N GLN A 323 18.26 -11.60 -13.79
CA GLN A 323 18.13 -12.62 -14.81
C GLN A 323 16.93 -12.33 -15.73
N SER A 324 17.08 -12.60 -17.02
CA SER A 324 16.00 -12.42 -18.01
C SER A 324 14.88 -13.48 -17.92
N TYR A 325 15.07 -14.53 -17.12
CA TYR A 325 14.11 -15.63 -16.98
C TYR A 325 13.07 -15.33 -15.89
N SER A 326 11.83 -15.74 -16.11
CA SER A 326 10.79 -15.70 -15.08
C SER A 326 11.12 -16.66 -13.93
N ILE A 327 10.75 -16.25 -12.71
CA ILE A 327 10.90 -17.03 -11.48
C ILE A 327 9.73 -18.01 -11.39
N ASP A 328 10.03 -19.32 -11.45
CA ASP A 328 9.06 -20.37 -11.11
C ASP A 328 9.04 -20.55 -9.58
N LEU A 329 7.93 -20.14 -8.94
CA LEU A 329 7.77 -20.21 -7.48
C LEU A 329 7.82 -21.66 -6.96
N ASN A 330 7.54 -22.67 -7.79
CA ASN A 330 7.68 -24.07 -7.40
C ASN A 330 9.13 -24.50 -7.25
N GLN A 331 10.05 -23.78 -7.90
CA GLN A 331 11.50 -24.01 -7.82
C GLN A 331 12.19 -23.09 -6.80
N PHE A 332 11.43 -22.30 -6.03
CA PHE A 332 12.01 -21.52 -4.94
C PHE A 332 12.39 -22.44 -3.77
N ASP A 333 13.69 -22.59 -3.54
CA ASP A 333 14.25 -23.34 -2.43
C ASP A 333 14.02 -22.57 -1.13
N GLN A 334 13.03 -22.99 -0.35
CA GLN A 334 12.72 -22.38 0.95
C GLN A 334 13.78 -22.66 2.02
N ALA A 335 14.56 -23.74 1.93
CA ALA A 335 15.55 -24.04 2.96
C ALA A 335 16.74 -23.09 2.85
N HIS A 336 17.20 -22.83 1.63
CA HIS A 336 18.34 -21.95 1.36
C HIS A 336 17.92 -20.53 0.95
N GLN A 337 16.63 -20.28 0.78
CA GLN A 337 16.07 -19.01 0.32
C GLN A 337 16.69 -18.61 -1.02
N ARG A 338 16.55 -19.48 -2.04
CA ARG A 338 17.14 -19.27 -3.37
C ARG A 338 16.17 -19.61 -4.49
N VAL A 339 16.18 -18.77 -5.53
CA VAL A 339 15.57 -19.10 -6.82
C VAL A 339 16.45 -20.13 -7.51
N MET A 340 15.84 -21.23 -7.93
CA MET A 340 16.49 -22.25 -8.75
C MET A 340 16.02 -22.11 -10.20
N LEU A 341 16.93 -21.75 -11.11
CA LEU A 341 16.63 -21.56 -12.53
C LEU A 341 17.13 -22.72 -13.38
N ASN A 342 16.32 -23.15 -14.34
CA ASN A 342 16.78 -24.00 -15.43
C ASN A 342 17.28 -23.11 -16.58
N THR A 343 18.58 -23.09 -16.82
CA THR A 343 19.20 -22.27 -17.89
C THR A 343 19.20 -22.94 -19.26
N GLY A 344 18.42 -24.02 -19.44
CA GLY A 344 18.32 -24.76 -20.72
C GLY A 344 19.33 -25.90 -20.87
N ASP A 345 20.22 -26.10 -19.90
CA ASP A 345 21.18 -27.21 -19.80
C ASP A 345 20.65 -28.41 -18.99
N GLY A 346 19.39 -28.34 -18.52
CA GLY A 346 18.71 -29.43 -17.82
C GLY A 346 19.04 -29.53 -16.33
N ALA A 347 19.98 -28.73 -15.83
CA ALA A 347 20.30 -28.62 -14.41
C ALA A 347 19.75 -27.32 -13.82
N LEU A 348 19.19 -27.41 -12.60
CA LEU A 348 18.78 -26.22 -11.84
C LEU A 348 20.01 -25.55 -11.22
N LYS A 349 20.14 -24.25 -11.42
CA LYS A 349 21.18 -23.41 -10.82
C LYS A 349 20.58 -22.48 -9.77
N SER A 350 21.22 -22.42 -8.62
CA SER A 350 20.91 -21.43 -7.59
C SER A 350 21.36 -20.05 -8.05
N ILE A 351 20.48 -19.07 -7.96
CA ILE A 351 20.76 -17.67 -8.29
C ILE A 351 21.00 -16.89 -7.02
N GLU A 352 22.18 -16.31 -6.85
CA GLU A 352 22.45 -15.42 -5.71
C GLU A 352 21.81 -14.05 -5.93
N PRO A 353 21.22 -13.42 -4.91
CA PRO A 353 20.80 -12.02 -4.99
C PRO A 353 22.00 -11.10 -5.23
N LEU A 354 21.77 -10.07 -6.04
CA LEU A 354 22.75 -9.00 -6.23
C LEU A 354 23.11 -8.34 -4.88
N GLN A 355 24.38 -8.00 -4.70
CA GLN A 355 24.85 -7.23 -3.53
C GLN A 355 24.64 -5.72 -3.72
N GLU A 356 24.62 -5.28 -4.97
CA GLU A 356 24.49 -3.89 -5.37
C GLU A 356 23.42 -3.75 -6.46
N THR A 357 22.80 -2.59 -6.51
CA THR A 357 21.80 -2.22 -7.50
C THR A 357 22.30 -0.99 -8.23
N GLN A 358 21.93 -0.86 -9.51
CA GLN A 358 22.20 0.33 -10.28
C GLN A 358 20.86 0.97 -10.63
N THR A 359 20.59 2.11 -10.02
CA THR A 359 19.42 2.93 -10.35
C THR A 359 19.85 4.14 -11.17
N HIS A 360 18.93 4.73 -11.91
CA HIS A 360 19.13 5.99 -12.60
C HIS A 360 17.97 6.92 -12.30
N ILE A 361 18.25 8.16 -11.92
CA ILE A 361 17.23 9.15 -11.55
C ILE A 361 17.20 10.27 -12.58
N ASN A 362 16.01 10.53 -13.12
CA ASN A 362 15.73 11.66 -14.00
C ASN A 362 14.79 12.64 -13.29
N VAL A 363 15.13 13.92 -13.27
CA VAL A 363 14.31 15.00 -12.68
C VAL A 363 13.78 15.88 -13.79
N GLU A 364 12.46 15.89 -13.96
CA GLU A 364 11.75 16.70 -14.94
C GLU A 364 11.00 17.85 -14.24
N MET A 365 11.40 19.10 -14.48
CA MET A 365 10.72 20.26 -13.91
C MET A 365 9.38 20.53 -14.62
N LYS A 366 8.35 20.89 -13.84
CA LYS A 366 7.02 21.26 -14.36
C LYS A 366 6.85 22.75 -14.62
N ALA A 367 7.80 23.55 -14.15
CA ALA A 367 7.88 24.98 -14.43
C ALA A 367 9.31 25.37 -14.78
N SER A 368 9.47 26.32 -15.69
CA SER A 368 10.76 26.95 -15.99
C SER A 368 11.01 28.19 -15.10
N GLU A 369 9.94 28.78 -14.56
CA GLU A 369 9.96 29.97 -13.70
C GLU A 369 8.66 30.06 -12.88
N LEU A 370 8.67 30.89 -11.84
CA LEU A 370 7.50 31.24 -11.04
C LEU A 370 7.25 32.74 -11.11
N ILE A 371 5.99 33.16 -11.15
CA ILE A 371 5.60 34.57 -11.31
C ILE A 371 4.79 35.01 -10.09
N ALA A 372 5.25 36.05 -9.39
CA ALA A 372 4.53 36.64 -8.27
C ALA A 372 3.36 37.56 -8.72
N PRO A 373 2.32 37.74 -7.89
CA PRO A 373 2.10 37.02 -6.63
C PRO A 373 1.57 35.59 -6.87
N LEU A 374 1.99 34.64 -6.04
CA LEU A 374 1.60 33.23 -6.13
C LEU A 374 1.40 32.68 -4.72
N ALA A 375 0.26 32.03 -4.46
CA ALA A 375 -0.08 31.43 -3.17
C ALA A 375 -0.94 30.19 -3.42
N SER A 376 -0.30 29.09 -3.84
CA SER A 376 -1.04 27.89 -4.25
C SER A 376 -0.20 26.62 -4.14
N MET A 377 -0.88 25.50 -3.93
CA MET A 377 -0.31 24.17 -4.07
C MET A 377 -0.08 23.87 -5.56
N MET A 378 1.15 23.53 -5.97
CA MET A 378 1.43 23.21 -7.36
C MET A 378 2.49 22.11 -7.53
N PRO A 379 2.42 21.32 -8.61
CA PRO A 379 3.49 20.41 -8.98
C PRO A 379 4.70 21.18 -9.49
N LEU A 380 5.88 20.87 -8.95
CA LEU A 380 7.14 21.54 -9.25
C LEU A 380 8.07 20.66 -10.08
N ALA A 381 8.12 19.36 -9.78
CA ALA A 381 8.95 18.41 -10.50
C ALA A 381 8.33 17.00 -10.51
N THR A 382 8.65 16.23 -11.54
CA THR A 382 8.47 14.78 -11.57
C THR A 382 9.83 14.12 -11.52
N ILE A 383 10.00 13.16 -10.63
CA ILE A 383 11.21 12.35 -10.53
C ILE A 383 10.90 10.94 -11.00
N GLN A 384 11.66 10.47 -11.98
CA GLN A 384 11.54 9.14 -12.55
C GLN A 384 12.78 8.34 -12.19
N ILE A 385 12.56 7.18 -11.58
CA ILE A 385 13.62 6.31 -11.11
C ILE A 385 13.57 5.02 -11.92
N TYR A 386 14.70 4.68 -12.51
CA TYR A 386 14.87 3.52 -13.38
C TYR A 386 15.83 2.51 -12.74
N GLN A 387 15.58 1.23 -12.99
CA GLN A 387 16.53 0.14 -12.75
C GLN A 387 16.53 -0.75 -13.98
N ASN A 388 17.70 -1.16 -14.47
CA ASN A 388 17.81 -2.00 -15.68
C ASN A 388 17.02 -1.45 -16.88
N ASN A 389 17.06 -0.13 -17.09
CA ASN A 389 16.29 0.62 -18.10
C ASN A 389 14.76 0.50 -17.99
N GLN A 390 14.23 0.00 -16.87
CA GLN A 390 12.80 -0.03 -16.59
C GLN A 390 12.45 1.03 -15.55
N LEU A 391 11.37 1.79 -15.80
CA LEU A 391 10.84 2.74 -14.83
C LEU A 391 10.25 1.96 -13.65
N ILE A 392 10.86 2.11 -12.47
CA ILE A 392 10.43 1.41 -11.25
C ILE A 392 9.60 2.32 -10.33
N ARG A 393 9.80 3.64 -10.40
CA ARG A 393 9.05 4.59 -9.59
C ARG A 393 8.95 5.96 -10.26
N THR A 394 7.79 6.59 -10.10
CA THR A 394 7.58 8.02 -10.38
C THR A 394 7.17 8.72 -9.09
N ILE A 395 7.78 9.86 -8.81
CA ILE A 395 7.52 10.68 -7.62
C ILE A 395 7.13 12.08 -8.10
N GLN A 396 6.00 12.59 -7.61
CA GLN A 396 5.60 13.97 -7.83
C GLN A 396 6.08 14.83 -6.66
N ILE A 397 6.80 15.91 -6.98
CA ILE A 397 7.19 16.91 -6.00
C ILE A 397 6.22 18.08 -6.13
N GLU A 398 5.41 18.24 -5.11
CA GLU A 398 4.45 19.33 -4.99
C GLU A 398 4.79 20.17 -3.77
N ASP A 399 4.74 21.50 -3.89
CA ASP A 399 4.86 22.39 -2.74
C ASP A 399 3.80 23.51 -2.74
N HIS A 400 3.50 24.01 -1.55
CA HIS A 400 2.74 25.23 -1.39
C HIS A 400 3.70 26.39 -1.67
N VAL A 401 3.51 27.02 -2.82
CA VAL A 401 4.35 28.12 -3.25
C VAL A 401 3.69 29.42 -2.81
N GLU A 402 4.34 30.13 -1.91
CA GLU A 402 3.95 31.44 -1.43
C GLU A 402 5.04 32.47 -1.78
N ILE A 403 4.72 33.37 -2.71
CA ILE A 403 5.62 34.36 -3.28
C ILE A 403 4.87 35.68 -3.39
N GLU A 404 5.37 36.70 -2.69
CA GLU A 404 4.82 38.05 -2.74
C GLU A 404 5.36 38.86 -3.93
N GLU A 405 4.54 39.76 -4.46
CA GLU A 405 4.99 40.73 -5.47
C GLU A 405 5.81 41.84 -4.82
N ALA A 406 6.92 42.20 -5.46
CA ALA A 406 7.74 43.33 -5.03
C ALA A 406 6.92 44.62 -5.07
N ASN A 407 6.97 45.39 -3.98
CA ASN A 407 6.30 46.67 -3.88
C ASN A 407 6.98 47.74 -4.77
N PRO A 408 6.33 48.89 -5.04
CA PRO A 408 6.87 49.90 -5.95
C PRO A 408 8.27 50.42 -5.57
N LEU A 409 8.57 50.52 -4.27
CA LEU A 409 9.88 50.95 -3.79
C LEU A 409 10.95 49.89 -4.06
N GLN A 410 10.65 48.61 -3.83
CA GLN A 410 11.52 47.48 -4.13
C GLN A 410 11.77 47.34 -5.64
N LYS A 411 10.73 47.55 -6.46
CA LYS A 411 10.85 47.60 -7.93
C LYS A 411 11.78 48.75 -8.37
N PHE A 412 11.64 49.93 -7.76
CA PHE A 412 12.51 51.08 -8.04
C PHE A 412 13.98 50.80 -7.68
N PHE A 413 14.27 50.23 -6.50
CA PHE A 413 15.64 49.88 -6.12
C PHE A 413 16.23 48.76 -7.00
N SER A 414 15.44 47.76 -7.38
CA SER A 414 15.89 46.70 -8.29
C SER A 414 16.21 47.26 -9.68
N TRP A 415 15.41 48.20 -10.18
CA TRP A 415 15.68 48.91 -11.44
C TRP A 415 16.94 49.78 -11.34
N LEU A 416 17.11 50.52 -10.24
CA LEU A 416 18.30 51.33 -9.99
C LEU A 416 19.57 50.48 -9.95
N GLN A 417 19.54 49.32 -9.30
CA GLN A 417 20.66 48.36 -9.29
C GLN A 417 20.98 47.84 -10.69
N GLY A 418 19.96 47.55 -11.50
CA GLY A 418 20.12 47.10 -12.89
C GLY A 418 20.82 48.12 -13.80
N LEU A 419 20.64 49.42 -13.54
CA LEU A 419 21.34 50.48 -14.26
C LEU A 419 22.85 50.52 -14.00
N PHE A 420 23.31 49.96 -12.88
CA PHE A 420 24.73 49.92 -12.51
C PHE A 420 25.38 48.56 -12.78
N SER A 421 24.60 47.51 -13.05
CA SER A 421 25.10 46.19 -13.46
C SER A 421 25.30 46.12 -14.99
N PHE A 422 26.29 46.83 -15.52
CA PHE A 422 26.58 46.88 -16.97
C PHE A 422 27.17 45.58 -17.56
N PHE A 423 27.38 44.53 -16.76
CA PHE A 423 27.85 43.23 -17.22
C PHE A 423 27.26 42.08 -16.36
N SER A 424 26.06 41.59 -16.71
CA SER A 424 25.69 40.16 -16.71
C SER A 424 24.16 40.02 -16.85
N ASP A 425 23.66 40.00 -18.07
CA ASP A 425 22.29 39.55 -18.35
C ASP A 425 22.36 38.10 -18.86
N SER A 426 22.24 37.16 -17.92
CA SER A 426 21.54 35.91 -18.22
C SER A 426 20.32 35.87 -17.32
N THR A 427 19.13 35.81 -17.91
CA THR A 427 17.93 35.35 -17.20
C THR A 427 18.30 34.07 -16.48
N PRO A 428 18.20 33.99 -15.13
CA PRO A 428 18.57 32.80 -14.42
C PRO A 428 17.65 31.68 -14.90
N GLY A 429 18.18 30.70 -15.62
CA GLY A 429 17.45 29.50 -15.98
C GLY A 429 17.26 28.61 -14.75
N VAL A 430 16.43 27.59 -14.88
CA VAL A 430 16.32 26.52 -13.89
C VAL A 430 17.72 25.96 -13.62
N LYS A 431 18.12 25.97 -12.34
CA LYS A 431 19.36 25.34 -11.91
C LYS A 431 19.04 23.98 -11.31
N LEU A 432 19.37 22.91 -12.03
CA LEU A 432 19.25 21.54 -11.52
C LEU A 432 20.46 21.18 -10.66
N TYR A 433 20.21 20.43 -9.59
CA TYR A 433 21.24 19.87 -8.73
C TYR A 433 21.33 18.36 -8.97
N PRO A 434 22.52 17.82 -9.25
CA PRO A 434 22.67 16.38 -9.43
C PRO A 434 22.32 15.66 -8.13
N LEU A 435 21.67 14.50 -8.29
CA LEU A 435 21.49 13.55 -7.20
C LEU A 435 22.72 12.64 -7.21
N ASP A 436 23.56 12.76 -6.19
CA ASP A 436 24.70 11.85 -6.01
C ASP A 436 24.16 10.42 -5.84
N GLN A 437 24.65 9.49 -6.66
CA GLN A 437 24.34 8.06 -6.56
C GLN A 437 25.37 7.34 -5.72
#